data_AF-A0A4Y2M425-F1
#
_entry.id   AF-A0A4Y2M425-F1
#
_cell.length_a   1.000
_cell.length_b   1.000
_cell.length_c   1.000
_cell.angle_alpha   90.00
_cell.angle_beta   90.00
_cell.angle_gamma   90.00
#
_symmetry.space_group_name_H-M   'P 1'
#
loop_
_entity.id
_entity.type
_entity.pdbx_description
1 polymer ?
#
loop_
_entity_poly.entity_id
_entity_poly.type
_entity_poly.pdbx_seq_one_letter_code
_entity_poly.pdbx_strand_id
1 'polypeptide(L)'
;MAASPSHYESLLAASLSRYESLLAATLSHYETLLVASLSHYETLLVASLYHYETLLAAALSHYETLLAASLSYYETLCFYDHQGSIRNGQRCSTAKGYLVPAENRTNLDIVGGAYTKKVLFDGKRAVGVQFDYQNDEYEVRVRREVIMSAGTTNTAQLLMLSGIGPKKHLEKFDIPVIADLPVGDNFQDHCGFPMPFVFDAKPLKEKLNDTDNIMKYINNRTGPLASPELVSAMAFLDGQVVSPEDFPDHELYFLEISKEIAKEQVGLKPLVYKGIFFPYEDDPIFVCVSHLLHPKSRGTVRLQSTDPYDPPLIDPNYFEDPADVAAIVKGMQTCRKIGLSKPMKKVGVRPFATIFPEFTNIFPDFLLDEYFTFVTRSVVVTLSHQVGTAKMGDPKDPTTVVDPQLRKNCTGADCVPPVRRRPNAVEYRESEPMVADLCSDSGELGLSGKSYRFNISVTEPFYALKEKLYWCRLRLTFSSRIIREEKIKRNRIPGIRTNGG
;
A
#
# COMPACT_ATOMS: atom_id res chain seq x y z
N MET A 1 -95.52 -52.38 12.16
CA MET A 1 -94.50 -53.38 11.82
C MET A 1 -93.20 -52.94 12.47
N ALA A 2 -92.78 -53.57 13.56
CA ALA A 2 -91.48 -53.34 14.17
C ALA A 2 -90.43 -54.09 13.34
N ALA A 3 -89.40 -53.41 12.84
CA ALA A 3 -88.23 -54.10 12.28
C ALA A 3 -87.55 -54.89 13.42
N SER A 4 -87.23 -56.17 13.20
CA SER A 4 -86.65 -57.04 14.23
C SER A 4 -85.21 -56.61 14.57
N PRO A 5 -84.74 -56.81 15.81
CA PRO A 5 -83.38 -56.50 16.25
C PRO A 5 -82.28 -57.06 15.33
N SER A 6 -82.53 -58.21 14.69
CA SER A 6 -81.63 -58.84 13.72
C SER A 6 -81.32 -57.98 12.48
N HIS A 7 -82.23 -57.09 12.09
CA HIS A 7 -81.99 -56.18 10.96
C HIS A 7 -80.96 -55.11 11.31
N TYR A 8 -81.02 -54.56 12.53
CA TYR A 8 -80.07 -53.56 13.01
C TYR A 8 -78.66 -54.15 13.22
N GLU A 9 -78.56 -55.37 13.75
CA GLU A 9 -77.27 -56.06 13.89
C GLU A 9 -76.61 -56.33 12.54
N SER A 10 -77.39 -56.73 11.53
CA SER A 10 -76.87 -56.96 10.18
C SER A 10 -76.33 -55.67 9.52
N LEU A 11 -77.01 -54.55 9.73
CA LEU A 11 -76.59 -53.24 9.23
C LEU A 11 -75.35 -52.72 9.97
N LEU A 12 -75.26 -52.94 11.28
CA LEU A 12 -74.08 -52.58 12.07
C LEU A 12 -72.87 -53.40 11.66
N ALA A 13 -73.01 -54.72 11.50
CA ALA A 13 -71.93 -55.60 11.06
C ALA A 13 -71.44 -55.25 9.65
N ALA A 14 -72.35 -54.94 8.72
CA ALA A 14 -72.00 -54.48 7.38
C ALA A 14 -71.29 -53.10 7.40
N SER A 15 -71.69 -52.22 8.31
CA SER A 15 -71.06 -50.90 8.48
C SER A 15 -69.66 -51.01 9.08
N LEU A 16 -69.48 -51.86 10.10
CA LEU A 16 -68.19 -52.17 10.72
C LEU A 16 -67.22 -52.80 9.71
N SER A 17 -67.67 -53.80 8.95
CA SER A 17 -66.85 -54.44 7.91
C SER A 17 -66.40 -53.45 6.82
N ARG A 18 -67.28 -52.52 6.42
CA ARG A 18 -66.91 -51.43 5.52
C ARG A 18 -65.90 -50.48 6.14
N TYR A 19 -66.05 -50.16 7.43
CA TYR A 19 -65.12 -49.29 8.15
C TYR A 19 -63.73 -49.91 8.29
N GLU A 20 -63.66 -51.20 8.62
CA GLU A 20 -62.41 -51.98 8.68
C GLU A 20 -61.72 -52.05 7.31
N SER A 21 -62.50 -52.29 6.25
CA SER A 21 -61.97 -52.29 4.88
C SER A 21 -61.42 -50.93 4.46
N LEU A 22 -62.13 -49.85 4.84
CA LEU A 22 -61.68 -48.48 4.57
C LEU A 22 -60.40 -48.18 5.36
N LEU A 23 -60.34 -48.55 6.65
CA LEU A 23 -59.17 -48.34 7.50
C LEU A 23 -57.95 -49.09 6.96
N ALA A 24 -58.11 -50.35 6.56
CA ALA A 24 -57.05 -51.16 5.97
C ALA A 24 -56.53 -50.57 4.65
N ALA A 25 -57.42 -50.10 3.77
CA ALA A 25 -57.03 -49.41 2.54
C ALA A 25 -56.29 -48.09 2.82
N THR A 26 -56.73 -47.35 3.85
CA THR A 26 -56.09 -46.08 4.25
C THR A 26 -54.70 -46.33 4.82
N LEU A 27 -54.53 -47.34 5.68
CA LEU A 27 -53.23 -47.73 6.23
C LEU A 27 -52.27 -48.20 5.14
N SER A 28 -52.72 -49.04 4.21
CA SER A 28 -51.91 -49.48 3.07
C SER A 28 -51.47 -48.32 2.17
N HIS A 29 -52.34 -47.33 1.97
CA HIS A 29 -52.00 -46.12 1.24
C HIS A 29 -50.92 -45.29 1.96
N TYR A 30 -51.05 -45.12 3.28
CA TYR A 30 -50.03 -44.44 4.09
C TYR A 30 -48.68 -45.16 4.10
N GLU A 31 -48.67 -46.50 4.21
CA GLU A 31 -47.43 -47.29 4.13
C GLU A 31 -46.74 -47.10 2.78
N THR A 32 -47.51 -47.13 1.68
CA THR A 32 -46.97 -46.91 0.33
C THR A 32 -46.36 -45.52 0.20
N LEU A 33 -47.04 -44.48 0.71
CA LEU A 33 -46.52 -43.11 0.71
C LEU A 33 -45.26 -42.97 1.58
N LEU A 34 -45.20 -43.65 2.72
CA LEU A 34 -44.06 -43.60 3.63
C LEU A 34 -42.82 -44.25 2.99
N VAL A 35 -42.99 -45.43 2.38
CA VAL A 35 -41.91 -46.14 1.67
C VAL A 35 -41.40 -45.31 0.49
N ALA A 36 -42.30 -44.73 -0.31
CA ALA A 36 -41.92 -43.86 -1.42
C ALA A 36 -41.17 -42.61 -0.93
N SER A 37 -41.61 -42.00 0.17
CA SER A 37 -40.96 -40.83 0.77
C SER A 37 -39.57 -41.16 1.30
N LEU A 38 -39.41 -42.28 2.01
CA LEU A 38 -38.12 -42.73 2.53
C LEU A 38 -37.12 -43.02 1.40
N SER A 39 -37.56 -43.72 0.35
CA SER A 39 -36.74 -43.98 -0.84
C SER A 39 -36.30 -42.70 -1.55
N HIS A 40 -37.19 -41.70 -1.63
CA HIS A 40 -36.85 -40.40 -2.20
C HIS A 40 -35.80 -39.65 -1.35
N TYR A 41 -35.96 -39.64 -0.02
CA TYR A 41 -34.98 -39.06 0.90
C TYR A 41 -33.61 -39.74 0.82
N GLU A 42 -33.58 -41.07 0.76
CA GLU A 42 -32.33 -41.83 0.62
C GLU A 42 -31.60 -41.47 -0.68
N THR A 43 -32.34 -41.37 -1.79
CA THR A 43 -31.79 -40.96 -3.09
C THR A 43 -31.20 -39.55 -3.03
N LEU A 44 -31.91 -38.60 -2.41
CA LEU A 44 -31.43 -37.22 -2.22
C LEU A 44 -30.19 -37.16 -1.33
N LEU A 45 -30.13 -37.97 -0.28
CA LEU A 45 -29.01 -37.99 0.67
C LEU A 45 -27.74 -38.54 0.01
N VAL A 46 -27.87 -39.64 -0.74
CA VAL A 46 -26.75 -40.23 -1.53
C VAL A 46 -26.25 -39.24 -2.58
N ALA A 47 -27.15 -38.59 -3.32
CA ALA A 47 -26.76 -37.58 -4.31
C ALA A 47 -26.05 -36.37 -3.65
N SER A 48 -26.53 -35.93 -2.48
CA SER A 48 -25.94 -34.82 -1.74
C SER A 48 -24.54 -35.16 -1.19
N LEU A 49 -24.36 -36.37 -0.66
CA LEU A 49 -23.06 -36.85 -0.19
C LEU A 49 -22.05 -36.96 -1.33
N TYR A 50 -22.45 -37.53 -2.47
CA TYR A 50 -21.60 -37.63 -3.66
C TYR A 50 -21.19 -36.24 -4.18
N HIS A 51 -22.12 -35.28 -4.20
CA HIS A 51 -21.82 -33.91 -4.59
C HIS A 51 -20.82 -33.25 -3.62
N TYR A 52 -20.97 -33.48 -2.31
CA TYR A 52 -20.07 -32.95 -1.29
C TYR A 52 -18.66 -33.55 -1.40
N GLU A 53 -18.54 -34.86 -1.61
CA GLU A 53 -17.25 -35.52 -1.84
C GLU A 53 -16.57 -34.99 -3.10
N THR A 54 -17.32 -34.78 -4.17
CA THR A 54 -16.78 -34.24 -5.43
C THR A 54 -16.26 -32.81 -5.24
N LEU A 55 -17.02 -31.95 -4.54
CA LEU A 55 -16.61 -30.58 -4.23
C LEU A 55 -15.39 -30.55 -3.30
N LEU A 56 -15.34 -31.42 -2.30
CA LEU A 56 -14.22 -31.51 -1.37
C LEU A 56 -12.94 -31.98 -2.07
N ALA A 57 -13.04 -33.01 -2.92
CA ALA A 57 -11.90 -33.48 -3.72
C ALA A 57 -11.40 -32.41 -4.69
N ALA A 58 -12.29 -31.68 -5.35
CA ALA A 58 -11.93 -30.57 -6.22
C ALA A 58 -11.26 -29.42 -5.43
N ALA A 59 -11.78 -29.08 -4.26
CA ALA A 59 -11.19 -28.05 -3.39
C ALA A 59 -9.80 -28.44 -2.88
N LEU A 60 -9.61 -29.70 -2.46
CA LEU A 60 -8.31 -30.22 -2.02
C LEU A 60 -7.30 -30.25 -3.16
N SER A 61 -7.68 -30.72 -4.36
CA SER A 61 -6.81 -30.70 -5.53
C SER A 61 -6.43 -29.28 -5.96
N HIS A 62 -7.37 -28.34 -5.90
CA HIS A 62 -7.10 -26.93 -6.16
C HIS A 62 -6.13 -26.35 -5.13
N TYR A 63 -6.32 -26.68 -3.84
CA TYR A 63 -5.43 -26.26 -2.77
C TYR A 63 -4.02 -26.84 -2.93
N GLU A 64 -3.88 -28.13 -3.27
CA GLU A 64 -2.58 -28.75 -3.56
C GLU A 64 -1.87 -28.09 -4.74
N THR A 65 -2.62 -27.76 -5.80
CA THR A 65 -2.07 -27.06 -6.97
C THR A 65 -1.59 -25.67 -6.62
N LEU A 66 -2.38 -24.91 -5.85
CA LEU A 66 -2.00 -23.59 -5.35
C LEU A 66 -0.80 -23.68 -4.39
N LEU A 67 -0.76 -24.67 -3.52
CA LEU A 67 0.33 -24.89 -2.57
C LEU A 67 1.62 -25.26 -3.30
N ALA A 68 1.56 -26.13 -4.32
CA ALA A 68 2.71 -26.52 -5.13
C ALA A 68 3.23 -25.36 -5.99
N ALA A 69 2.33 -24.57 -6.59
CA ALA A 69 2.71 -23.35 -7.31
C ALA A 69 3.33 -22.32 -6.36
N SER A 70 2.75 -22.14 -5.18
CA SER A 70 3.30 -21.26 -4.13
C SER A 70 4.65 -21.76 -3.65
N LEU A 71 4.82 -23.06 -3.35
CA LEU A 71 6.09 -23.65 -2.91
C LEU A 71 7.18 -23.52 -3.99
N SER A 72 6.85 -23.75 -5.26
CA SER A 72 7.77 -23.51 -6.37
C SER A 72 8.15 -22.02 -6.50
N TYR A 73 7.24 -21.11 -6.18
CA TYR A 73 7.49 -19.66 -6.12
C TYR A 73 8.33 -19.29 -4.89
N TYR A 74 8.12 -19.94 -3.74
CA TYR A 74 8.93 -19.77 -2.52
C TYR A 74 10.36 -20.30 -2.70
N GLU A 75 10.56 -21.40 -3.43
CA GLU A 75 11.90 -21.92 -3.77
C GLU A 75 12.69 -20.96 -4.68
N THR A 76 12.04 -19.96 -5.29
CA THR A 76 12.64 -18.99 -6.22
C THR A 76 12.83 -17.58 -5.65
N LEU A 77 12.70 -17.39 -4.33
CA LEU A 77 12.82 -16.11 -3.62
C LEU A 77 14.15 -15.33 -3.76
N CYS A 78 15.09 -15.73 -4.63
CA CYS A 78 16.38 -15.05 -4.72
C CYS A 78 16.44 -13.91 -5.74
N PHE A 79 15.88 -14.03 -6.96
CA PHE A 79 15.99 -12.97 -7.99
C PHE A 79 14.81 -12.97 -8.97
N TYR A 80 14.30 -11.80 -9.33
CA TYR A 80 13.18 -11.66 -10.27
C TYR A 80 13.23 -10.34 -11.04
N ASP A 81 12.50 -10.32 -12.17
CA ASP A 81 12.31 -9.12 -12.96
C ASP A 81 11.35 -8.16 -12.24
N HIS A 82 11.71 -6.89 -12.17
CA HIS A 82 10.90 -5.87 -11.51
C HIS A 82 9.58 -5.63 -12.25
N GLN A 83 8.47 -5.75 -11.51
CA GLN A 83 7.15 -5.34 -12.00
C GLN A 83 6.81 -3.95 -11.48
N GLY A 84 6.39 -3.06 -12.37
CA GLY A 84 5.96 -1.71 -12.01
C GLY A 84 4.49 -1.48 -12.27
N SER A 85 3.94 -0.42 -11.67
CA SER A 85 2.61 0.11 -11.98
C SER A 85 2.57 0.70 -13.40
N ILE A 86 2.52 -0.18 -14.41
CA ILE A 86 2.62 0.12 -15.83
C ILE A 86 1.40 -0.47 -16.55
N ARG A 87 0.80 0.31 -17.47
CA ARG A 87 -0.24 -0.16 -18.38
C ARG A 87 0.12 0.24 -19.80
N ASN A 88 0.25 -0.74 -20.70
CA ASN A 88 0.63 -0.54 -22.10
C ASN A 88 1.95 0.24 -22.27
N GLY A 89 2.98 -0.11 -21.48
CA GLY A 89 4.30 0.54 -21.53
C GLY A 89 4.32 1.99 -21.05
N GLN A 90 3.32 2.41 -20.26
CA GLN A 90 3.25 3.74 -19.64
C GLN A 90 2.98 3.64 -18.15
N ARG A 91 3.52 4.59 -17.36
CA ARG A 91 3.20 4.74 -15.94
C ARG A 91 1.68 4.82 -15.74
N CYS A 92 1.17 4.00 -14.82
CA CYS A 92 -0.23 3.98 -14.43
C CYS A 92 -0.37 4.33 -12.94
N SER A 93 -0.44 5.62 -12.64
CA SER A 93 -0.73 6.09 -11.28
C SER A 93 -2.12 5.67 -10.80
N THR A 94 -2.36 5.76 -9.50
CA THR A 94 -3.69 5.56 -8.91
C THR A 94 -4.74 6.51 -9.49
N ALA A 95 -4.36 7.76 -9.77
CA ALA A 95 -5.23 8.70 -10.45
C ALA A 95 -5.64 8.20 -11.84
N LYS A 96 -4.68 7.68 -12.63
CA LYS A 96 -4.94 7.15 -13.98
C LYS A 96 -5.71 5.82 -13.95
N GLY A 97 -5.51 5.01 -12.93
CA GLY A 97 -6.17 3.72 -12.73
C GLY A 97 -7.62 3.87 -12.24
N TYR A 98 -7.88 4.82 -11.33
CA TYR A 98 -9.14 4.87 -10.57
C TYR A 98 -9.88 6.20 -10.66
N LEU A 99 -9.19 7.34 -10.54
CA LEU A 99 -9.85 8.66 -10.53
C LEU A 99 -10.31 9.09 -11.92
N VAL A 100 -9.45 8.98 -12.93
CA VAL A 100 -9.77 9.37 -14.31
C VAL A 100 -10.98 8.60 -14.85
N PRO A 101 -11.08 7.27 -14.72
CA PRO A 101 -12.30 6.55 -15.14
C PRO A 101 -13.57 6.94 -14.37
N ALA A 102 -13.42 7.48 -13.15
CA ALA A 102 -14.53 7.83 -12.26
C ALA A 102 -14.90 9.33 -12.30
N GLU A 103 -14.13 10.19 -12.98
CA GLU A 103 -14.24 11.65 -12.90
C GLU A 103 -15.61 12.21 -13.30
N ASN A 104 -16.35 11.49 -14.14
CA ASN A 104 -17.66 11.91 -14.65
C ASN A 104 -18.83 11.45 -13.77
N ARG A 105 -18.57 10.72 -12.68
CA ARG A 105 -19.60 10.28 -11.75
C ARG A 105 -20.20 11.49 -11.03
N THR A 106 -21.52 11.61 -11.02
CA THR A 106 -22.22 12.76 -10.43
C THR A 106 -22.16 12.83 -8.91
N ASN A 107 -21.70 11.77 -8.27
CA ASN A 107 -21.55 11.65 -6.81
C ASN A 107 -20.09 11.73 -6.35
N LEU A 108 -19.18 12.19 -7.21
CA LEU A 108 -17.77 12.41 -6.90
C LEU A 108 -17.35 13.79 -7.39
N ASP A 109 -16.87 14.62 -6.46
CA ASP A 109 -16.25 15.92 -6.77
C ASP A 109 -14.74 15.80 -6.53
N ILE A 110 -13.94 16.15 -7.54
CA ILE A 110 -12.47 16.15 -7.48
C ILE A 110 -12.02 17.60 -7.59
N VAL A 111 -11.35 18.11 -6.55
CA VAL A 111 -10.86 19.50 -6.50
C VAL A 111 -9.34 19.48 -6.47
N GLY A 112 -8.72 19.61 -7.65
CA GLY A 112 -7.27 19.73 -7.78
C GLY A 112 -6.77 21.10 -7.33
N GLY A 113 -5.60 21.16 -6.69
CA GLY A 113 -5.00 22.41 -6.21
C GLY A 113 -5.65 22.98 -4.95
N ALA A 114 -6.40 22.17 -4.19
CA ALA A 114 -6.93 22.52 -2.88
C ALA A 114 -5.95 22.09 -1.78
N TYR A 115 -5.40 23.04 -1.02
CA TYR A 115 -4.43 22.79 0.04
C TYR A 115 -5.14 22.69 1.39
N THR A 116 -5.19 21.50 1.98
CA THR A 116 -5.92 21.27 3.24
C THR A 116 -5.12 21.78 4.44
N LYS A 117 -5.76 22.57 5.31
CA LYS A 117 -5.10 23.22 6.46
C LYS A 117 -5.41 22.53 7.79
N LYS A 118 -6.69 22.15 8.01
CA LYS A 118 -7.14 21.44 9.22
C LYS A 118 -8.52 20.81 9.05
N VAL A 119 -8.80 19.85 9.92
CA VAL A 119 -10.13 19.30 10.16
C VAL A 119 -10.82 20.14 11.24
N LEU A 120 -12.10 20.45 11.01
CA LEU A 120 -12.92 21.23 11.93
C LEU A 120 -13.69 20.30 12.87
N PHE A 121 -13.74 20.66 14.16
CA PHE A 121 -14.38 19.85 15.20
C PHE A 121 -15.50 20.60 15.94
N ASP A 122 -16.51 19.83 16.35
CA ASP A 122 -17.56 20.19 17.31
C ASP A 122 -17.45 19.21 18.47
N GLY A 123 -16.84 19.64 19.58
CA GLY A 123 -16.32 18.74 20.61
C GLY A 123 -15.32 17.75 20.01
N LYS A 124 -15.66 16.46 20.03
CA LYS A 124 -14.82 15.37 19.47
C LYS A 124 -15.23 14.93 18.07
N ARG A 125 -16.28 15.53 17.50
CA ARG A 125 -16.85 15.13 16.20
C ARG A 125 -16.26 16.00 15.08
N ALA A 126 -15.71 15.38 14.05
CA ALA A 126 -15.33 16.10 12.83
C ALA A 126 -16.59 16.60 12.11
N VAL A 127 -16.59 17.89 11.74
CA VAL A 127 -17.74 18.56 11.11
C VAL A 127 -17.42 19.21 9.77
N GLY A 128 -16.15 19.27 9.41
CA GLY A 128 -15.72 19.81 8.13
C GLY A 128 -14.23 19.80 7.95
N VAL A 129 -13.79 20.34 6.83
CA VAL A 129 -12.39 20.52 6.46
C VAL A 129 -12.22 21.96 5.96
N GLN A 130 -11.14 22.61 6.39
CA GLN A 130 -10.71 23.91 5.90
C GLN A 130 -9.55 23.73 4.92
N PHE A 131 -9.61 24.41 3.78
CA PHE A 131 -8.58 24.34 2.75
C PHE A 131 -8.51 25.66 1.97
N ASP A 132 -7.35 25.95 1.41
CA ASP A 132 -7.16 27.06 0.49
C ASP A 132 -7.32 26.58 -0.96
N TYR A 133 -8.01 27.36 -1.79
CA TYR A 133 -8.20 27.10 -3.20
C TYR A 133 -8.24 28.42 -3.96
N GLN A 134 -7.44 28.55 -5.03
CA GLN A 134 -7.36 29.79 -5.82
C GLN A 134 -7.08 31.07 -4.99
N ASN A 135 -6.29 30.95 -3.92
CA ASN A 135 -5.94 32.00 -2.96
C ASN A 135 -7.05 32.44 -1.99
N ASP A 136 -8.20 31.77 -2.00
CA ASP A 136 -9.27 31.98 -1.02
C ASP A 136 -9.36 30.78 -0.07
N GLU A 137 -9.77 31.03 1.16
CA GLU A 137 -10.00 30.00 2.17
C GLU A 137 -11.46 29.51 2.13
N TYR A 138 -11.65 28.20 2.11
CA TYR A 138 -12.94 27.55 2.05
C TYR A 138 -13.13 26.56 3.19
N GLU A 139 -14.39 26.41 3.62
CA GLU A 139 -14.83 25.31 4.46
C GLU A 139 -15.82 24.41 3.71
N VAL A 140 -15.61 23.09 3.81
CA VAL A 140 -16.60 22.08 3.41
C VAL A 140 -17.11 21.36 4.65
N ARG A 141 -18.43 21.33 4.83
CA ARG A 141 -19.08 20.60 5.93
C ARG A 141 -19.31 19.14 5.58
N VAL A 142 -19.04 18.26 6.53
CA VAL A 142 -19.22 16.81 6.36
C VAL A 142 -20.44 16.29 7.10
N ARG A 143 -21.18 15.37 6.47
CA ARG A 143 -22.36 14.73 7.06
C ARG A 143 -22.07 13.39 7.73
N ARG A 144 -20.96 12.75 7.38
CA ARG A 144 -20.61 11.40 7.85
C ARG A 144 -19.20 11.37 8.38
N GLU A 145 -18.22 11.38 7.50
CA GLU A 145 -16.84 11.06 7.84
C GLU A 145 -15.88 12.00 7.11
N VAL A 146 -14.70 12.17 7.69
CA VAL A 146 -13.50 12.73 7.04
C VAL A 146 -12.50 11.59 6.97
N ILE A 147 -11.97 11.33 5.78
CA ILE A 147 -10.94 10.31 5.56
C ILE A 147 -9.64 11.01 5.20
N MET A 148 -8.58 10.69 5.94
CA MET A 148 -7.27 11.30 5.80
C MET A 148 -6.39 10.40 4.92
N SER A 149 -5.83 10.98 3.86
CA SER A 149 -4.99 10.27 2.88
C SER A 149 -3.90 11.20 2.33
N ALA A 150 -3.25 11.97 3.21
CA ALA A 150 -2.23 12.95 2.84
C ALA A 150 -0.80 12.33 2.79
N GLY A 151 -0.69 11.00 2.89
CA GLY A 151 0.58 10.30 3.11
C GLY A 151 1.05 10.41 4.57
N THR A 152 2.12 9.68 4.89
CA THR A 152 2.69 9.54 6.24
C THR A 152 2.97 10.89 6.89
N THR A 153 3.85 11.69 6.28
CA THR A 153 4.28 12.99 6.84
C THR A 153 3.13 13.99 6.99
N ASN A 154 2.39 14.27 5.91
CA ASN A 154 1.41 15.35 5.94
C ASN A 154 0.15 14.97 6.72
N THR A 155 -0.16 13.68 6.86
CA THR A 155 -1.26 13.28 7.74
C THR A 155 -0.90 13.56 9.19
N ALA A 156 0.31 13.23 9.64
CA ALA A 156 0.76 13.55 10.99
C ALA A 156 0.67 15.06 11.26
N GLN A 157 1.18 15.88 10.32
CA GLN A 157 1.06 17.34 10.40
C GLN A 157 -0.39 17.80 10.50
N LEU A 158 -1.25 17.35 9.58
CA LEU A 158 -2.63 17.79 9.49
C LEU A 158 -3.45 17.38 10.72
N LEU A 159 -3.22 16.19 11.27
CA LEU A 159 -3.82 15.74 12.53
C LEU A 159 -3.39 16.64 13.70
N MET A 160 -2.09 16.92 13.82
CA MET A 160 -1.57 17.79 14.89
C MET A 160 -2.13 19.21 14.78
N LEU A 161 -2.16 19.81 13.58
CA LEU A 161 -2.78 21.13 13.33
C LEU A 161 -4.28 21.14 13.63
N SER A 162 -4.92 19.97 13.58
CA SER A 162 -6.35 19.79 13.91
C SER A 162 -6.58 19.45 15.39
N GLY A 163 -5.54 19.48 16.23
CA GLY A 163 -5.62 19.21 17.67
C GLY A 163 -5.57 17.73 18.06
N ILE A 164 -5.13 16.85 17.16
CA ILE A 164 -4.95 15.42 17.44
C ILE A 164 -3.46 15.08 17.39
N GLY A 165 -2.85 14.79 18.53
CA GLY A 165 -1.42 14.51 18.63
C GLY A 165 -0.88 14.64 20.05
N PRO A 166 0.44 14.56 20.26
CA PRO A 166 1.02 14.55 21.59
C PRO A 166 0.69 15.85 22.33
N LYS A 167 -0.04 15.76 23.45
CA LYS A 167 -0.57 16.93 24.17
C LYS A 167 0.48 18.00 24.46
N LYS A 168 1.63 17.61 25.00
CA LYS A 168 2.73 18.55 25.31
C LYS A 168 3.26 19.28 24.07
N HIS A 169 3.26 18.62 22.92
CA HIS A 169 3.69 19.21 21.65
C HIS A 169 2.65 20.20 21.13
N LEU A 170 1.36 19.85 21.21
CA LEU A 170 0.27 20.75 20.80
C LEU A 170 0.18 22.01 21.68
N GLU A 171 0.33 21.84 23.00
CA GLU A 171 0.33 22.95 23.97
C GLU A 171 1.46 23.95 23.71
N LYS A 172 2.63 23.51 23.20
CA LYS A 172 3.74 24.39 22.82
C LYS A 172 3.37 25.38 21.71
N PHE A 173 2.40 25.02 20.88
CA PHE A 173 1.94 25.82 19.74
C PHE A 173 0.55 26.45 19.97
N ASP A 174 0.06 26.44 21.20
CA ASP A 174 -1.27 26.93 21.58
C ASP A 174 -2.42 26.29 20.77
N ILE A 175 -2.24 25.03 20.34
CA ILE A 175 -3.26 24.28 19.60
C ILE A 175 -4.18 23.58 20.61
N PRO A 176 -5.51 23.81 20.57
CA PRO A 176 -6.45 23.11 21.43
C PRO A 176 -6.40 21.59 21.23
N VAL A 177 -6.25 20.84 22.33
CA VAL A 177 -6.14 19.38 22.29
C VAL A 177 -7.51 18.73 22.20
N ILE A 178 -7.81 18.14 21.04
CA ILE A 178 -9.01 17.32 20.79
C ILE A 178 -8.78 15.88 21.25
N ALA A 179 -7.57 15.35 21.03
CA ALA A 179 -7.16 14.03 21.49
C ALA A 179 -5.65 13.97 21.69
N ASP A 180 -5.22 13.48 22.86
CA ASP A 180 -3.83 13.19 23.17
C ASP A 180 -3.47 11.79 22.65
N LEU A 181 -2.82 11.74 21.50
CA LEU A 181 -2.44 10.52 20.80
C LEU A 181 -0.99 10.64 20.29
N PRO A 182 -0.24 9.54 20.13
CA PRO A 182 1.16 9.55 19.70
C PRO A 182 1.32 9.81 18.18
N VAL A 183 0.59 10.78 17.63
CA VAL A 183 0.66 11.15 16.21
C VAL A 183 2.05 11.68 15.87
N GLY A 184 2.60 11.18 14.77
CA GLY A 184 3.92 11.51 14.30
C GLY A 184 5.02 10.65 14.93
N ASP A 185 4.72 9.76 15.87
CA ASP A 185 5.68 8.78 16.39
C ASP A 185 5.81 7.60 15.45
N ASN A 186 6.77 6.70 15.71
CA ASN A 186 6.89 5.44 14.98
C ASN A 186 7.06 5.63 13.45
N PHE A 187 7.71 6.72 13.05
CA PHE A 187 8.13 6.88 11.65
C PHE A 187 9.11 5.76 11.32
N GLN A 188 8.80 5.03 10.27
CA GLN A 188 9.60 3.95 9.72
C GLN A 188 9.80 4.22 8.25
N ASP A 189 10.92 3.78 7.72
CA ASP A 189 11.21 3.87 6.30
C ASP A 189 12.29 2.87 5.95
N HIS A 190 12.26 2.37 4.73
CA HIS A 190 13.34 1.56 4.20
C HIS A 190 14.49 2.48 3.85
N CYS A 191 15.66 2.20 4.41
CA CYS A 191 16.88 2.92 4.11
C CYS A 191 17.99 1.94 3.77
N GLY A 192 18.91 2.43 2.95
CA GLY A 192 20.03 1.62 2.52
C GLY A 192 21.18 2.41 1.95
N PHE A 193 22.12 1.67 1.37
CA PHE A 193 23.30 2.22 0.74
C PHE A 193 23.37 1.77 -0.73
N PRO A 194 23.40 2.70 -1.70
CA PRO A 194 23.57 2.38 -3.10
C PRO A 194 25.05 2.13 -3.42
N MET A 195 25.47 0.88 -3.50
CA MET A 195 26.87 0.59 -3.83
C MET A 195 27.11 0.69 -5.34
N PRO A 196 27.99 1.62 -5.80
CA PRO A 196 28.13 1.92 -7.20
C PRO A 196 29.17 1.04 -7.90
N PHE A 197 28.85 0.68 -9.13
CA PHE A 197 29.71 -0.03 -10.06
C PHE A 197 29.65 0.64 -11.42
N VAL A 198 30.72 0.50 -12.18
CA VAL A 198 30.74 0.80 -13.61
C VAL A 198 30.94 -0.48 -14.40
N PHE A 199 30.54 -0.48 -15.66
CA PHE A 199 30.49 -1.68 -16.50
C PHE A 199 30.68 -1.34 -17.98
N ASP A 200 30.83 -2.33 -18.85
CA ASP A 200 31.07 -2.08 -20.28
C ASP A 200 29.73 -1.90 -21.02
N ALA A 201 29.25 -0.66 -21.12
CA ALA A 201 28.03 -0.30 -21.84
C ALA A 201 28.03 1.16 -22.32
N LYS A 202 26.99 1.55 -23.07
CA LYS A 202 26.71 2.97 -23.32
C LYS A 202 26.19 3.64 -22.03
N PRO A 203 26.60 4.86 -21.70
CA PRO A 203 26.02 5.62 -20.58
C PRO A 203 24.51 5.75 -20.69
N LEU A 204 23.82 5.73 -19.55
CA LEU A 204 22.36 5.83 -19.48
C LEU A 204 21.80 7.04 -20.25
N LYS A 205 22.45 8.19 -20.11
CA LYS A 205 22.06 9.43 -20.81
C LYS A 205 22.07 9.27 -22.32
N GLU A 206 23.04 8.55 -22.86
CA GLU A 206 23.09 8.25 -24.30
C GLU A 206 21.95 7.30 -24.69
N LYS A 207 21.69 6.26 -23.89
CA LYS A 207 20.58 5.31 -24.13
C LYS A 207 19.22 6.02 -24.18
N LEU A 208 18.99 7.00 -23.29
CA LEU A 208 17.72 7.73 -23.20
C LEU A 208 17.56 8.79 -24.29
N ASN A 209 18.66 9.39 -24.77
CA ASN A 209 18.65 10.39 -25.84
C ASN A 209 18.78 9.78 -27.25
N ASP A 210 19.04 8.47 -27.34
CA ASP A 210 19.13 7.73 -28.59
C ASP A 210 17.80 7.79 -29.36
N THR A 211 17.87 8.24 -30.62
CA THR A 211 16.67 8.47 -31.44
C THR A 211 15.91 7.18 -31.71
N ASP A 212 16.60 6.05 -31.87
CA ASP A 212 15.94 4.76 -32.13
C ASP A 212 15.18 4.30 -30.88
N ASN A 213 15.74 4.49 -29.69
CA ASN A 213 15.04 4.20 -28.43
C ASN A 213 13.83 5.11 -28.22
N ILE A 214 13.95 6.40 -28.53
CA ILE A 214 12.83 7.34 -28.50
C ILE A 214 11.73 6.89 -29.47
N MET A 215 12.08 6.53 -30.70
CA MET A 215 11.12 6.07 -31.71
C MET A 215 10.47 4.74 -31.34
N LYS A 216 11.19 3.80 -30.72
CA LYS A 216 10.61 2.56 -30.15
C LYS A 216 9.53 2.87 -29.12
N TYR A 217 9.80 3.81 -28.22
CA TYR A 217 8.83 4.22 -27.21
C TYR A 217 7.62 4.94 -27.84
N ILE A 218 7.84 5.86 -28.78
CA ILE A 218 6.78 6.60 -29.46
C ILE A 218 5.84 5.66 -30.21
N ASN A 219 6.42 4.74 -31.01
CA ASN A 219 5.66 3.87 -31.90
C ASN A 219 4.99 2.72 -31.15
N ASN A 220 5.73 2.07 -30.24
CA ASN A 220 5.32 0.77 -29.71
C ASN A 220 5.28 0.71 -28.17
N ARG A 221 5.66 1.79 -27.47
CA ARG A 221 5.79 1.81 -26.00
C ARG A 221 6.74 0.72 -25.47
N THR A 222 7.81 0.46 -26.22
CA THR A 222 8.87 -0.48 -25.85
C THR A 222 10.23 0.20 -25.77
N GLY A 223 11.23 -0.54 -25.28
CA GLY A 223 12.60 -0.04 -25.14
C GLY A 223 12.85 0.61 -23.78
N PRO A 224 14.05 1.21 -23.59
CA PRO A 224 14.51 1.70 -22.28
C PRO A 224 13.58 2.73 -21.62
N LEU A 225 12.92 3.58 -22.42
CA LEU A 225 11.98 4.60 -21.93
C LEU A 225 10.65 4.03 -21.40
N ALA A 226 10.37 2.74 -21.64
CA ALA A 226 9.23 2.03 -21.07
C ALA A 226 9.57 1.25 -19.80
N SER A 227 10.84 1.26 -19.37
CA SER A 227 11.30 0.52 -18.19
C SER A 227 10.79 1.15 -16.89
N PRO A 228 10.35 0.35 -15.89
CA PRO A 228 10.07 0.84 -14.55
C PRO A 228 11.36 1.23 -13.85
N GLU A 229 11.61 2.54 -13.76
CA GLU A 229 12.66 3.13 -12.92
C GLU A 229 14.09 2.63 -13.21
N LEU A 230 14.30 2.06 -14.40
CA LEU A 230 15.58 1.49 -14.82
C LEU A 230 16.09 0.39 -13.86
N VAL A 231 15.18 -0.21 -13.09
CA VAL A 231 15.46 -1.38 -12.29
C VAL A 231 15.58 -2.56 -13.24
N SER A 232 16.73 -3.21 -13.18
CA SER A 232 17.08 -4.35 -14.03
C SER A 232 16.73 -5.68 -13.38
N ALA A 233 16.85 -5.78 -12.06
CA ALA A 233 16.51 -6.96 -11.28
C ALA A 233 16.27 -6.57 -9.81
N MET A 234 15.50 -7.41 -9.11
CA MET A 234 15.35 -7.37 -7.67
C MET A 234 15.63 -8.72 -7.04
N ALA A 235 15.88 -8.73 -5.73
CA ALA A 235 16.16 -9.93 -4.94
C ALA A 235 15.71 -9.76 -3.50
N PHE A 236 15.13 -10.79 -2.91
CA PHE A 236 14.94 -10.88 -1.46
C PHE A 236 16.00 -11.81 -0.88
N LEU A 237 16.62 -11.41 0.22
CA LEU A 237 17.66 -12.20 0.87
C LEU A 237 17.37 -12.36 2.35
N ASP A 238 17.48 -13.61 2.79
CA ASP A 238 17.62 -13.93 4.21
C ASP A 238 19.08 -13.70 4.62
N GLY A 239 19.29 -12.75 5.52
CA GLY A 239 20.60 -12.34 6.01
C GLY A 239 21.07 -13.08 7.26
N GLN A 240 20.22 -13.90 7.88
CA GLN A 240 20.44 -14.48 9.22
C GLN A 240 21.07 -13.49 10.23
N VAL A 241 20.57 -12.26 10.28
CA VAL A 241 21.05 -11.25 11.25
C VAL A 241 19.95 -10.83 12.20
N VAL A 242 18.70 -10.80 11.75
CA VAL A 242 17.59 -10.30 12.54
C VAL A 242 16.42 -11.29 12.48
N SER A 243 16.37 -12.18 13.49
CA SER A 243 15.29 -13.14 13.80
C SER A 243 15.39 -14.52 13.12
N PRO A 244 15.10 -15.62 13.85
CA PRO A 244 14.96 -16.97 13.29
C PRO A 244 13.59 -17.21 12.59
N GLU A 245 12.92 -16.15 12.14
CA GLU A 245 11.60 -16.22 11.50
C GLU A 245 11.77 -16.23 9.97
N ASP A 246 10.90 -16.97 9.26
CA ASP A 246 11.03 -17.34 7.83
C ASP A 246 10.86 -16.17 6.81
N PHE A 247 11.27 -14.93 7.12
CA PHE A 247 11.11 -13.77 6.23
C PHE A 247 12.44 -13.07 5.91
N PRO A 248 12.60 -12.49 4.70
CA PRO A 248 13.83 -11.84 4.30
C PRO A 248 14.13 -10.56 5.09
N ASP A 249 15.40 -10.36 5.42
CA ASP A 249 15.89 -9.14 6.10
C ASP A 249 16.19 -8.01 5.10
N HIS A 250 16.54 -8.41 3.87
CA HIS A 250 17.03 -7.53 2.83
C HIS A 250 16.25 -7.69 1.55
N GLU A 251 16.09 -6.56 0.86
CA GLU A 251 15.74 -6.53 -0.55
C GLU A 251 16.85 -5.78 -1.29
N LEU A 252 17.23 -6.29 -2.46
CA LEU A 252 18.24 -5.70 -3.32
C LEU A 252 17.62 -5.15 -4.59
N TYR A 253 18.01 -3.92 -4.95
CA TYR A 253 17.72 -3.32 -6.24
C TYR A 253 18.98 -3.22 -7.08
N PHE A 254 18.89 -3.61 -8.35
CA PHE A 254 19.92 -3.39 -9.35
C PHE A 254 19.41 -2.34 -10.34
N LEU A 255 19.86 -1.10 -10.22
CA LEU A 255 19.39 0.00 -11.07
C LEU A 255 20.55 0.73 -11.77
N GLU A 256 20.32 1.08 -13.03
CA GLU A 256 21.23 1.96 -13.76
C GLU A 256 20.95 3.42 -13.36
N ILE A 257 21.99 4.18 -13.02
CA ILE A 257 21.86 5.57 -12.58
C ILE A 257 22.68 6.51 -13.46
N SER A 258 22.29 7.79 -13.45
CA SER A 258 23.08 8.88 -14.04
C SER A 258 23.70 9.76 -12.95
N LYS A 259 24.62 10.64 -13.36
CA LYS A 259 25.25 11.60 -12.44
C LYS A 259 24.27 12.58 -11.81
N GLU A 260 23.18 12.92 -12.52
CA GLU A 260 22.13 13.80 -12.02
C GLU A 260 21.41 13.18 -10.82
N ILE A 261 21.13 11.86 -10.85
CA ILE A 261 20.56 11.12 -9.71
C ILE A 261 21.50 11.19 -8.49
N ALA A 262 22.79 10.90 -8.69
CA ALA A 262 23.77 10.92 -7.60
C ALA A 262 23.96 12.32 -6.97
N LYS A 263 23.82 13.39 -7.77
CA LYS A 263 24.02 14.77 -7.31
C LYS A 263 22.77 15.38 -6.68
N GLU A 264 21.61 15.18 -7.30
CA GLU A 264 20.38 15.91 -6.97
C GLU A 264 19.46 15.13 -6.04
N GLN A 265 19.41 13.79 -6.18
CA GLN A 265 18.49 12.97 -5.39
C GLN A 265 19.13 12.44 -4.10
N VAL A 266 20.40 12.02 -4.15
CA VAL A 266 21.14 11.58 -2.95
C VAL A 266 21.56 12.78 -2.08
N GLY A 267 21.69 13.97 -2.68
CA GLY A 267 22.04 15.19 -1.94
C GLY A 267 23.46 15.19 -1.39
N LEU A 268 24.40 14.52 -2.08
CA LEU A 268 25.79 14.46 -1.65
C LEU A 268 26.40 15.86 -1.52
N LYS A 269 27.12 16.10 -0.41
CA LYS A 269 27.92 17.32 -0.26
C LYS A 269 28.91 17.44 -1.42
N PRO A 270 29.20 18.65 -1.94
CA PRO A 270 30.05 18.83 -3.11
C PRO A 270 31.42 18.15 -3.02
N LEU A 271 32.03 18.14 -1.82
CA LEU A 271 33.31 17.47 -1.58
C LEU A 271 33.21 15.94 -1.74
N VAL A 272 32.15 15.34 -1.19
CA VAL A 272 31.88 13.89 -1.27
C VAL A 272 31.60 13.49 -2.72
N TYR A 273 30.75 14.25 -3.41
CA TYR A 273 30.49 14.03 -4.84
C TYR A 273 31.77 14.07 -5.67
N LYS A 274 32.61 15.10 -5.46
CA LYS A 274 33.87 15.26 -6.21
C LYS A 274 34.86 14.13 -5.92
N GLY A 275 34.92 13.64 -4.68
CA GLY A 275 35.83 12.57 -4.30
C GLY A 275 35.43 11.19 -4.85
N ILE A 276 34.12 10.94 -5.00
CA ILE A 276 33.60 9.60 -5.30
C ILE A 276 33.07 9.49 -6.73
N PHE A 277 32.19 10.39 -7.14
CA PHE A 277 31.42 10.25 -8.39
C PHE A 277 32.02 10.99 -9.57
N PHE A 278 32.70 12.11 -9.35
CA PHE A 278 33.25 12.93 -10.44
C PHE A 278 34.15 12.15 -11.42
N PRO A 279 35.02 11.21 -11.00
CA PRO A 279 35.85 10.44 -11.93
C PRO A 279 35.06 9.50 -12.87
N TYR A 280 33.80 9.21 -12.56
CA TYR A 280 32.94 8.26 -13.28
C TYR A 280 31.72 8.94 -13.92
N GLU A 281 31.68 10.28 -13.96
CA GLU A 281 30.47 11.01 -14.29
C GLU A 281 29.92 10.74 -15.70
N ASP A 282 30.80 10.32 -16.61
CA ASP A 282 30.46 9.98 -17.99
C ASP A 282 30.56 8.46 -18.26
N ASP A 283 30.85 7.65 -17.23
CA ASP A 283 30.80 6.20 -17.31
C ASP A 283 29.34 5.68 -17.17
N PRO A 284 29.00 4.53 -17.76
CA PRO A 284 27.79 3.79 -17.41
C PRO A 284 27.89 3.28 -15.98
N ILE A 285 26.94 3.68 -15.13
CA ILE A 285 26.91 3.32 -13.71
C ILE A 285 25.64 2.53 -13.41
N PHE A 286 25.79 1.43 -12.68
CA PHE A 286 24.67 0.82 -11.97
C PHE A 286 25.00 0.74 -10.48
N VAL A 287 23.96 0.71 -9.65
CA VAL A 287 24.11 0.48 -8.22
C VAL A 287 23.41 -0.82 -7.84
N CYS A 288 24.03 -1.54 -6.90
CA CYS A 288 23.34 -2.53 -6.09
C CYS A 288 22.98 -1.86 -4.77
N VAL A 289 21.69 -1.58 -4.58
CA VAL A 289 21.17 -1.08 -3.31
C VAL A 289 20.79 -2.30 -2.49
N SER A 290 21.24 -2.34 -1.24
CA SER A 290 20.60 -3.18 -0.23
C SER A 290 19.91 -2.25 0.74
N HIS A 291 18.64 -2.51 1.07
CA HIS A 291 17.94 -1.85 2.17
C HIS A 291 17.34 -2.89 3.11
N LEU A 292 17.01 -2.41 4.31
CA LEU A 292 16.38 -3.21 5.35
C LEU A 292 14.87 -3.21 5.15
N LEU A 293 14.27 -4.41 5.19
CA LEU A 293 12.81 -4.58 5.17
C LEU A 293 12.19 -4.39 6.55
N HIS A 294 12.96 -4.68 7.59
CA HIS A 294 12.50 -4.64 8.98
C HIS A 294 13.45 -3.81 9.85
N PRO A 295 13.68 -2.53 9.51
CA PRO A 295 14.54 -1.67 10.32
C PRO A 295 13.96 -1.56 11.73
N LYS A 296 14.83 -1.55 12.75
CA LYS A 296 14.46 -1.39 14.16
C LYS A 296 14.43 0.07 14.59
N SER A 297 15.23 0.91 13.95
CA SER A 297 15.27 2.35 14.20
C SER A 297 13.88 2.98 14.00
N ARG A 298 13.52 3.95 14.84
CA ARG A 298 12.24 4.67 14.76
C ARG A 298 12.48 6.17 14.82
N GLY A 299 11.84 6.88 13.89
CA GLY A 299 11.87 8.33 13.78
C GLY A 299 10.60 9.02 14.25
N THR A 300 10.52 10.32 14.00
CA THR A 300 9.35 11.15 14.31
C THR A 300 9.05 12.22 13.25
N VAL A 301 7.79 12.64 13.23
CA VAL A 301 7.29 13.83 12.51
C VAL A 301 6.65 14.77 13.52
N ARG A 302 7.01 16.06 13.47
CA ARG A 302 6.55 17.10 14.40
C ARG A 302 6.22 18.40 13.68
N LEU A 303 5.31 19.18 14.25
CA LEU A 303 5.10 20.55 13.79
C LEU A 303 6.35 21.40 14.02
N GLN A 304 6.73 22.17 13.00
CA GLN A 304 7.70 23.26 13.11
C GLN A 304 7.03 24.56 13.57
N SER A 305 5.82 24.83 13.07
CA SER A 305 4.99 25.99 13.38
C SER A 305 3.50 25.63 13.30
N THR A 306 2.63 26.62 13.53
CA THR A 306 1.17 26.51 13.30
C THR A 306 0.76 26.86 11.87
N ASP A 307 1.69 27.32 11.02
CA ASP A 307 1.42 27.60 9.63
C ASP A 307 1.33 26.26 8.87
N PRO A 308 0.18 25.92 8.25
CA PRO A 308 0.04 24.68 7.50
C PRO A 308 0.95 24.61 6.26
N TYR A 309 1.53 25.72 5.79
CA TYR A 309 2.47 25.76 4.67
C TYR A 309 3.92 25.51 5.07
N ASP A 310 4.25 25.64 6.35
CA ASP A 310 5.58 25.31 6.82
C ASP A 310 5.76 23.78 6.80
N PRO A 311 6.86 23.27 6.26
CA PRO A 311 7.12 21.84 6.29
C PRO A 311 7.28 21.37 7.75
N PRO A 312 6.80 20.15 8.09
CA PRO A 312 7.01 19.61 9.42
C PRO A 312 8.49 19.26 9.62
N LEU A 313 8.91 19.19 10.88
CA LEU A 313 10.19 18.60 11.26
C LEU A 313 10.09 17.10 11.09
N ILE A 314 10.97 16.52 10.27
CA ILE A 314 11.06 15.08 10.02
C ILE A 314 12.43 14.63 10.52
N ASP A 315 12.43 13.73 11.48
CA ASP A 315 13.64 13.08 11.99
C ASP A 315 13.49 11.57 11.81
N PRO A 316 13.97 10.99 10.71
CA PRO A 316 13.88 9.55 10.46
C PRO A 316 14.66 8.71 11.47
N ASN A 317 15.66 9.30 12.13
CA ASN A 317 16.55 8.62 13.08
C ASN A 317 17.15 7.32 12.51
N TYR A 318 17.55 7.34 11.23
CA TYR A 318 18.09 6.16 10.55
C TYR A 318 19.33 5.63 11.29
N PHE A 319 19.43 4.30 11.40
CA PHE A 319 20.58 3.59 11.97
C PHE A 319 20.90 3.95 13.43
N GLU A 320 19.89 4.39 14.18
CA GLU A 320 19.98 4.55 15.63
C GLU A 320 20.20 3.20 16.32
N ASP A 321 19.48 2.16 15.88
CA ASP A 321 19.72 0.79 16.34
C ASP A 321 21.00 0.24 15.65
N PRO A 322 22.03 -0.18 16.42
CA PRO A 322 23.25 -0.74 15.85
C PRO A 322 23.03 -2.04 15.08
N ALA A 323 21.93 -2.78 15.31
CA ALA A 323 21.58 -3.97 14.55
C ALA A 323 21.25 -3.63 13.08
N ASP A 324 20.62 -2.47 12.83
CA ASP A 324 20.33 -2.01 11.47
C ASP A 324 21.64 -1.74 10.70
N VAL A 325 22.63 -1.15 11.36
CA VAL A 325 23.98 -0.95 10.79
C VAL A 325 24.66 -2.28 10.48
N ALA A 326 24.58 -3.25 11.39
CA ALA A 326 25.19 -4.56 11.17
C ALA A 326 24.53 -5.31 9.99
N ALA A 327 23.21 -5.22 9.87
CA ALA A 327 22.46 -5.82 8.77
C ALA A 327 22.86 -5.17 7.43
N ILE A 328 22.85 -3.84 7.33
CA ILE A 328 23.14 -3.17 6.05
C ILE A 328 24.57 -3.42 5.56
N VAL A 329 25.55 -3.51 6.46
CA VAL A 329 26.93 -3.89 6.13
C VAL A 329 26.98 -5.28 5.48
N LYS A 330 26.22 -6.25 5.98
CA LYS A 330 26.11 -7.59 5.36
C LYS A 330 25.43 -7.54 3.99
N GLY A 331 24.40 -6.70 3.83
CA GLY A 331 23.79 -6.41 2.53
C GLY A 331 24.82 -5.87 1.52
N MET A 332 25.65 -4.91 1.94
CA MET A 332 26.73 -4.35 1.12
C MET A 332 27.79 -5.39 0.74
N GLN A 333 28.20 -6.25 1.68
CA GLN A 333 29.10 -7.38 1.38
C GLN A 333 28.52 -8.28 0.29
N THR A 334 27.21 -8.54 0.35
CA THR A 334 26.52 -9.37 -0.64
C THR A 334 26.47 -8.70 -2.01
N CYS A 335 26.08 -7.42 -2.07
CA CYS A 335 26.16 -6.63 -3.30
C CYS A 335 27.58 -6.66 -3.91
N ARG A 336 28.64 -6.62 -3.07
CA ARG A 336 30.04 -6.66 -3.55
C ARG A 336 30.40 -8.02 -4.12
N LYS A 337 29.99 -9.09 -3.43
CA LYS A 337 30.18 -10.47 -3.91
C LYS A 337 29.50 -10.69 -5.26
N ILE A 338 28.29 -10.16 -5.44
CA ILE A 338 27.55 -10.22 -6.71
C ILE A 338 28.29 -9.45 -7.80
N GLY A 339 28.63 -8.17 -7.56
CA GLY A 339 29.35 -7.33 -8.53
C GLY A 339 30.71 -7.88 -8.96
N LEU A 340 31.40 -8.64 -8.09
CA LEU A 340 32.68 -9.27 -8.38
C LEU A 340 32.59 -10.72 -8.88
N SER A 341 31.38 -11.23 -9.07
CA SER A 341 31.14 -12.59 -9.56
C SER A 341 31.67 -12.78 -10.99
N LYS A 342 31.89 -14.04 -11.38
CA LYS A 342 32.39 -14.39 -12.72
C LYS A 342 31.48 -13.86 -13.85
N PRO A 343 30.14 -13.94 -13.78
CA PRO A 343 29.26 -13.35 -14.80
C PRO A 343 29.39 -11.83 -14.89
N MET A 344 29.40 -11.11 -13.77
CA MET A 344 29.53 -9.65 -13.77
C MET A 344 30.87 -9.18 -14.37
N LYS A 345 31.97 -9.89 -14.06
CA LYS A 345 33.28 -9.61 -14.68
C LYS A 345 33.29 -9.77 -16.19
N LYS A 346 32.46 -10.63 -16.78
CA LYS A 346 32.38 -10.80 -18.23
C LYS A 346 31.79 -9.59 -18.95
N VAL A 347 31.01 -8.75 -18.24
CA VAL A 347 30.43 -7.51 -18.78
C VAL A 347 31.15 -6.27 -18.25
N GLY A 348 32.40 -6.44 -17.80
CA GLY A 348 33.27 -5.34 -17.40
C GLY A 348 32.94 -4.69 -16.05
N VAL A 349 32.11 -5.33 -15.21
CA VAL A 349 31.75 -4.76 -13.91
C VAL A 349 32.99 -4.56 -13.03
N ARG A 350 33.18 -3.33 -12.56
CA ARG A 350 34.21 -2.92 -11.60
C ARG A 350 33.60 -1.99 -10.55
N PRO A 351 33.88 -2.20 -9.25
CA PRO A 351 33.45 -1.25 -8.21
C PRO A 351 34.18 0.07 -8.41
N PHE A 352 33.63 1.15 -7.87
CA PHE A 352 34.34 2.42 -7.81
C PHE A 352 35.65 2.24 -7.02
N ALA A 353 36.77 2.70 -7.57
CA ALA A 353 38.08 2.68 -6.92
C ALA A 353 38.29 3.88 -5.96
N THR A 354 37.38 4.85 -5.98
CA THR A 354 37.40 6.02 -5.10
C THR A 354 36.92 5.68 -3.69
N ILE A 355 37.48 6.37 -2.70
CA ILE A 355 37.14 6.20 -1.29
C ILE A 355 36.42 7.46 -0.81
N PHE A 356 35.48 7.32 0.13
CA PHE A 356 34.85 8.46 0.78
C PHE A 356 35.88 9.43 1.37
N PRO A 357 35.79 10.76 1.07
CA PRO A 357 36.61 11.76 1.74
C PRO A 357 36.44 11.66 3.26
N GLU A 358 37.53 11.77 4.01
CA GLU A 358 37.63 11.59 5.48
C GLU A 358 37.88 10.15 5.96
N PHE A 359 37.81 9.14 5.10
CA PHE A 359 38.35 7.82 5.44
C PHE A 359 39.89 7.85 5.30
N THR A 360 40.60 8.00 6.42
CA THR A 360 42.06 8.25 6.44
C THR A 360 42.93 7.00 6.37
N ASN A 361 42.34 5.81 6.41
CA ASN A 361 43.08 4.55 6.38
C ASN A 361 43.37 4.12 4.94
N ILE A 362 44.59 3.62 4.71
CA ILE A 362 44.92 2.83 3.51
C ILE A 362 43.90 1.69 3.43
N PHE A 363 43.48 1.31 2.22
CA PHE A 363 42.34 0.39 1.99
C PHE A 363 42.79 -1.03 1.62
N PRO A 364 43.21 -1.88 2.58
CA PRO A 364 43.28 -3.31 2.38
C PRO A 364 41.89 -3.95 2.59
N ASP A 365 41.63 -5.07 1.93
CA ASP A 365 40.33 -5.78 1.98
C ASP A 365 39.89 -6.16 3.41
N PHE A 366 40.79 -6.21 4.40
CA PHE A 366 40.46 -6.52 5.79
C PHE A 366 39.78 -5.37 6.57
N LEU A 367 39.78 -4.13 6.05
CA LEU A 367 39.08 -2.98 6.67
C LEU A 367 37.71 -2.70 6.02
N LEU A 368 37.23 -3.61 5.18
CA LEU A 368 36.02 -3.39 4.37
C LEU A 368 34.76 -3.15 5.22
N ASP A 369 34.62 -3.86 6.34
CA ASP A 369 33.45 -3.73 7.23
C ASP A 369 33.45 -2.40 7.98
N GLU A 370 34.61 -1.94 8.41
CA GLU A 370 34.78 -0.61 9.03
C GLU A 370 34.45 0.49 8.02
N TYR A 371 34.91 0.33 6.78
CA TYR A 371 34.55 1.25 5.70
C TYR A 371 33.05 1.23 5.42
N PHE A 372 32.43 0.06 5.28
CA PHE A 372 30.99 -0.06 5.05
C PHE A 372 30.16 0.55 6.17
N THR A 373 30.59 0.36 7.42
CA THR A 373 29.99 1.02 8.58
C THR A 373 30.11 2.55 8.48
N PHE A 374 31.29 3.05 8.12
CA PHE A 374 31.54 4.49 7.97
C PHE A 374 30.67 5.12 6.87
N VAL A 375 30.63 4.51 5.68
CA VAL A 375 29.87 5.06 4.55
C VAL A 375 28.38 4.96 4.75
N THR A 376 27.88 3.90 5.39
CA THR A 376 26.47 3.75 5.79
C THR A 376 26.02 4.94 6.64
N ARG A 377 26.81 5.33 7.64
CA ARG A 377 26.49 6.47 8.50
C ARG A 377 26.69 7.82 7.82
N SER A 378 27.53 7.87 6.80
CA SER A 378 27.86 9.11 6.08
C SER A 378 26.87 9.43 4.97
N VAL A 379 26.30 8.40 4.33
CA VAL A 379 25.34 8.51 3.24
C VAL A 379 24.25 7.47 3.44
N VAL A 380 23.10 7.95 3.88
CA VAL A 380 21.87 7.17 3.96
C VAL A 380 20.97 7.58 2.80
N VAL A 381 20.43 6.60 2.10
CA VAL A 381 19.41 6.84 1.07
C VAL A 381 18.08 6.24 1.52
N THR A 382 17.05 7.08 1.52
CA THR A 382 15.66 6.66 1.70
C THR A 382 15.14 6.05 0.40
N LEU A 383 14.35 4.99 0.51
CA LEU A 383 13.60 4.42 -0.61
C LEU A 383 12.21 5.08 -0.76
N SER A 384 11.93 6.10 0.05
CA SER A 384 10.65 6.80 0.08
C SER A 384 9.47 5.91 0.45
N HIS A 385 9.69 4.98 1.39
CA HIS A 385 8.73 4.04 1.94
C HIS A 385 8.32 4.45 3.36
N GLN A 386 8.14 5.75 3.59
CA GLN A 386 7.80 6.25 4.92
C GLN A 386 6.42 5.76 5.37
N VAL A 387 6.33 5.21 6.57
CA VAL A 387 5.07 4.71 7.18
C VAL A 387 5.06 4.87 8.71
N GLY A 388 3.90 4.64 9.33
CA GLY A 388 3.80 4.37 10.78
C GLY A 388 3.46 5.57 11.65
N THR A 389 3.41 6.78 11.10
CA THR A 389 3.19 8.03 11.85
C THR A 389 1.79 8.19 12.43
N ALA A 390 0.83 7.42 11.94
CA ALA A 390 -0.47 7.27 12.58
C ALA A 390 -0.86 5.77 12.65
N LYS A 391 0.03 5.01 13.29
CA LYS A 391 -0.06 3.55 13.49
C LYS A 391 -1.46 3.05 13.88
N MET A 392 -1.91 2.01 13.17
CA MET A 392 -3.05 1.18 13.55
C MET A 392 -2.62 0.15 14.61
N GLY A 393 -3.46 -0.11 15.62
CA GLY A 393 -3.17 -1.10 16.64
C GLY A 393 -4.35 -1.43 17.55
N ASP A 394 -4.06 -2.22 18.59
CA ASP A 394 -5.05 -2.46 19.66
C ASP A 394 -5.41 -1.11 20.31
N PRO A 395 -6.70 -0.76 20.47
CA PRO A 395 -7.11 0.46 21.17
C PRO A 395 -6.53 0.64 22.58
N LYS A 396 -6.11 -0.47 23.23
CA LYS A 396 -5.47 -0.48 24.55
C LYS A 396 -3.95 -0.27 24.50
N ASP A 397 -3.32 -0.40 23.35
CA ASP A 397 -1.91 -0.09 23.17
C ASP A 397 -1.73 1.44 23.20
N PRO A 398 -0.91 1.99 24.12
CA PRO A 398 -0.70 3.43 24.23
C PRO A 398 0.00 4.05 23.01
N THR A 399 0.59 3.23 22.13
CA THR A 399 1.23 3.68 20.88
C THR A 399 0.25 3.74 19.70
N THR A 400 -1.01 3.33 19.89
CA THR A 400 -2.03 3.28 18.83
C THR A 400 -2.64 4.64 18.56
N VAL A 401 -2.61 5.07 17.29
CA VAL A 401 -3.29 6.28 16.80
C VAL A 401 -4.68 5.95 16.25
N VAL A 402 -4.83 4.83 15.54
CA VAL A 402 -6.13 4.38 14.99
C VAL A 402 -6.45 2.93 15.33
N ASP A 403 -7.74 2.64 15.49
CA ASP A 403 -8.24 1.29 15.76
C ASP A 403 -8.19 0.39 14.51
N PRO A 404 -8.48 -0.93 14.62
CA PRO A 404 -8.49 -1.84 13.47
C PRO A 404 -9.58 -1.56 12.43
N GLN A 405 -10.48 -0.59 12.67
CA GLN A 405 -11.42 -0.08 11.67
C GLN A 405 -10.93 1.25 11.09
N LEU A 406 -9.67 1.60 11.35
CA LEU A 406 -8.99 2.79 10.90
C LEU A 406 -9.58 4.09 11.46
N ARG A 407 -10.35 4.02 12.55
CA ARG A 407 -10.92 5.21 13.19
C ARG A 407 -9.94 5.76 14.21
N LYS A 408 -9.88 7.08 14.37
CA LYS A 408 -9.12 7.73 15.45
C LYS A 408 -9.38 7.01 16.79
N ASN A 409 -8.31 6.58 17.46
CA ASN A 409 -8.41 5.87 18.73
C ASN A 409 -9.04 6.76 19.81
N CYS A 410 -9.80 6.13 20.71
CA CYS A 410 -10.45 6.77 21.84
C CYS A 410 -10.07 5.97 23.10
N THR A 411 -9.25 6.54 23.97
CA THR A 411 -8.84 5.88 25.22
C THR A 411 -9.68 6.38 26.41
N GLY A 412 -10.01 5.50 27.35
CA GLY A 412 -10.68 5.86 28.62
C GLY A 412 -12.19 6.17 28.53
N ALA A 413 -12.69 6.99 29.46
CA ALA A 413 -14.10 7.38 29.61
C ALA A 413 -14.68 8.17 28.41
N ASP A 414 -13.82 8.49 27.43
CA ASP A 414 -14.12 9.23 26.22
C ASP A 414 -14.59 8.34 25.04
N CYS A 415 -14.61 7.03 25.25
CA CYS A 415 -15.03 6.04 24.27
C CYS A 415 -16.56 5.87 24.28
N VAL A 416 -17.29 6.68 23.52
CA VAL A 416 -18.70 6.39 23.20
C VAL A 416 -18.72 5.49 21.97
N PRO A 417 -19.09 4.20 22.07
CA PRO A 417 -19.16 3.33 20.89
C PRO A 417 -20.19 3.89 19.89
N PRO A 418 -19.92 3.86 18.57
CA PRO A 418 -20.87 4.32 17.60
C PRO A 418 -22.12 3.44 17.65
N VAL A 419 -23.27 4.04 17.95
CA VAL A 419 -24.58 3.43 17.76
C VAL A 419 -24.65 3.00 16.28
N ARG A 420 -24.98 1.73 16.02
CA ARG A 420 -24.99 0.99 14.73
C ARG A 420 -25.65 1.68 13.50
N ARG A 421 -26.13 2.92 13.60
CA ARG A 421 -26.75 3.70 12.52
C ARG A 421 -26.08 5.03 12.19
N ARG A 422 -24.97 5.41 12.83
CA ARG A 422 -24.29 6.69 12.55
C ARG A 422 -22.77 6.47 12.47
N PRO A 423 -22.16 6.59 11.28
CA PRO A 423 -20.72 6.51 11.15
C PRO A 423 -20.11 7.77 11.79
N ASN A 424 -19.36 7.58 12.88
CA ASN A 424 -18.72 8.61 13.67
C ASN A 424 -17.22 8.31 13.70
N ALA A 425 -16.46 8.77 12.71
CA ALA A 425 -15.01 8.61 12.72
C ALA A 425 -14.32 9.65 11.82
N VAL A 426 -13.17 10.14 12.29
CA VAL A 426 -12.08 10.47 11.39
C VAL A 426 -11.43 9.13 11.08
N GLU A 427 -11.56 8.66 9.84
CA GLU A 427 -10.89 7.44 9.41
C GLU A 427 -9.52 7.81 8.84
N TYR A 428 -8.48 7.14 9.30
CA TYR A 428 -7.12 7.29 8.81
C TYR A 428 -6.72 6.11 7.96
N ARG A 429 -6.24 6.35 6.75
CA ARG A 429 -5.77 5.27 5.89
C ARG A 429 -4.35 5.57 5.45
N GLU A 430 -3.39 5.19 6.30
CA GLU A 430 -2.03 4.91 5.83
C GLU A 430 -2.13 3.67 4.94
N SER A 431 -1.48 3.71 3.76
CA SER A 431 -1.12 2.47 3.11
C SER A 431 -0.19 1.73 4.06
N GLU A 432 -0.58 0.56 4.55
CA GLU A 432 0.44 -0.47 4.65
C GLU A 432 1.08 -0.53 3.26
N PRO A 433 2.42 -0.65 3.14
CA PRO A 433 2.96 -1.15 1.92
C PRO A 433 2.35 -2.55 1.80
N MET A 434 1.22 -2.66 1.09
CA MET A 434 1.09 -3.69 0.08
C MET A 434 2.46 -3.65 -0.57
N VAL A 435 3.27 -4.63 -0.19
CA VAL A 435 4.68 -4.78 -0.54
C VAL A 435 4.86 -4.09 -1.88
N ALA A 436 5.84 -3.18 -1.99
CA ALA A 436 6.11 -2.49 -3.25
C ALA A 436 6.23 -3.45 -4.46
N ASP A 437 6.28 -4.77 -4.21
CA ASP A 437 6.26 -5.88 -5.17
C ASP A 437 4.99 -6.74 -5.32
N LEU A 438 3.91 -6.56 -4.55
CA LEU A 438 2.66 -7.35 -4.72
C LEU A 438 1.62 -6.67 -5.61
N CYS A 439 2.06 -5.94 -6.63
CA CYS A 439 1.20 -5.52 -7.74
C CYS A 439 1.19 -6.58 -8.86
N SER A 440 0.80 -7.82 -8.55
CA SER A 440 0.74 -8.89 -9.55
C SER A 440 -0.30 -9.97 -9.24
N ASP A 441 -1.50 -9.61 -8.81
CA ASP A 441 -2.64 -10.55 -8.93
C ASP A 441 -3.97 -9.81 -9.04
N SER A 442 -4.41 -9.64 -10.29
CA SER A 442 -5.81 -9.34 -10.61
C SER A 442 -6.39 -10.50 -11.41
N GLY A 443 -6.67 -11.60 -10.71
CA GLY A 443 -7.58 -12.64 -11.17
C GLY A 443 -9.03 -12.22 -10.90
N GLU A 444 -9.88 -12.28 -11.93
CA GLU A 444 -11.32 -12.09 -11.80
C GLU A 444 -11.92 -13.17 -10.88
N LEU A 445 -12.33 -12.79 -9.67
CA LEU A 445 -13.27 -13.57 -8.86
C LEU A 445 -14.57 -12.79 -8.76
N GLY A 446 -15.49 -13.11 -9.67
CA GLY A 446 -16.87 -12.65 -9.61
C GLY A 446 -17.57 -13.27 -8.40
N LEU A 447 -17.78 -12.49 -7.34
CA LEU A 447 -18.62 -12.88 -6.21
C LEU A 447 -19.56 -11.75 -5.78
N SER A 448 -20.80 -12.16 -5.52
CA SER A 448 -22.04 -11.41 -5.33
C SER A 448 -22.01 -10.17 -4.42
N GLY A 449 -22.58 -9.07 -4.91
CA GLY A 449 -23.66 -8.33 -4.23
C GLY A 449 -23.41 -7.66 -2.87
N LYS A 450 -22.17 -7.60 -2.36
CA LYS A 450 -21.83 -6.84 -1.16
C LYS A 450 -20.89 -5.69 -1.53
N SER A 451 -21.18 -4.48 -1.04
CA SER A 451 -20.35 -3.30 -1.24
C SER A 451 -19.05 -3.46 -0.45
N TYR A 452 -17.99 -3.92 -1.11
CA TYR A 452 -16.64 -3.94 -0.57
C TYR A 452 -16.03 -2.53 -0.66
N ARG A 453 -15.56 -1.98 0.47
CA ARG A 453 -14.79 -0.73 0.50
C ARG A 453 -13.35 -1.07 0.08
N PHE A 454 -13.02 -0.95 -1.20
CA PHE A 454 -11.64 -1.05 -1.67
C PHE A 454 -10.86 0.22 -1.35
N ASN A 455 -9.63 0.06 -0.86
CA ASN A 455 -8.77 1.12 -0.36
C ASN A 455 -7.55 1.31 -1.23
N ILE A 456 -7.27 2.56 -1.58
CA ILE A 456 -6.10 2.95 -2.35
C ILE A 456 -5.61 4.27 -1.77
N SER A 457 -4.77 4.17 -0.74
CA SER A 457 -3.83 5.23 -0.39
C SER A 457 -2.52 4.82 -1.05
N VAL A 458 -1.89 5.70 -1.82
CA VAL A 458 -0.58 5.42 -2.39
C VAL A 458 0.33 6.58 -2.01
N THR A 459 1.33 6.27 -1.20
CA THR A 459 2.60 6.97 -1.21
C THR A 459 3.25 6.70 -2.55
N GLU A 460 3.04 7.57 -3.55
CA GLU A 460 3.98 7.61 -4.68
C GLU A 460 5.27 8.24 -4.13
N PRO A 461 6.45 7.65 -4.36
CA PRO A 461 7.70 8.31 -4.02
C PRO A 461 7.77 9.60 -4.84
N PHE A 462 7.59 10.73 -4.17
CA PHE A 462 7.71 12.06 -4.74
C PHE A 462 9.19 12.32 -5.01
N TYR A 463 9.72 11.82 -6.13
CA TYR A 463 11.02 12.26 -6.64
C TYR A 463 10.85 13.66 -7.26
N ALA A 464 10.88 14.67 -6.40
CA ALA A 464 10.96 16.06 -6.82
C ALA A 464 12.34 16.31 -7.44
N LEU A 465 12.42 16.20 -8.77
CA LEU A 465 13.41 16.95 -9.54
C LEU A 465 13.18 18.43 -9.23
N LYS A 466 14.08 19.02 -8.43
CA LYS A 466 14.18 20.48 -8.22
C LYS A 466 14.65 21.12 -9.53
N GLU A 467 13.81 21.16 -10.56
CA GLU A 467 14.07 22.04 -11.68
C GLU A 467 13.64 23.47 -11.32
N LYS A 468 14.66 24.29 -11.08
CA LYS A 468 14.56 25.74 -11.19
C LYS A 468 14.00 26.09 -12.58
N LEU A 469 12.83 26.72 -12.60
CA LEU A 469 12.49 27.84 -13.50
C LEU A 469 13.16 27.79 -14.89
N TYR A 470 12.63 26.99 -15.81
CA TYR A 470 12.59 27.36 -17.22
C TYR A 470 11.19 27.09 -17.76
N TRP A 471 10.41 28.17 -17.86
CA TRP A 471 9.22 28.24 -18.70
C TRP A 471 9.61 28.07 -20.16
N CYS A 472 9.81 26.82 -20.61
CA CYS A 472 9.77 26.52 -22.03
C CYS A 472 8.33 26.24 -22.42
N ARG A 473 7.68 27.28 -22.97
CA ARG A 473 6.44 27.18 -23.74
C ARG A 473 6.64 26.20 -24.90
N LEU A 474 6.33 24.93 -24.69
CA LEU A 474 5.97 24.01 -25.77
C LEU A 474 4.49 23.67 -25.59
N ARG A 475 3.66 24.37 -26.37
CA ARG A 475 2.27 24.01 -26.64
C ARG A 475 2.27 22.63 -27.31
N LEU A 476 2.18 21.58 -26.50
CA LEU A 476 1.62 20.32 -26.94
C LEU A 476 0.16 20.30 -26.50
N THR A 477 -0.69 20.75 -27.43
CA THR A 477 -2.14 20.62 -27.38
C THR A 477 -2.52 19.14 -27.32
N PHE A 478 -2.59 18.58 -26.12
CA PHE A 478 -3.58 17.54 -25.84
C PHE A 478 -4.80 18.26 -25.28
N SER A 479 -5.92 18.09 -25.98
CA SER A 479 -7.23 18.69 -25.74
C SER A 479 -7.59 18.76 -24.26
N SER A 480 -7.18 19.85 -23.61
CA SER A 480 -7.84 20.44 -22.46
C SER A 480 -9.18 20.98 -22.94
N ARG A 481 -10.14 20.07 -23.14
CA ARG A 481 -11.54 20.44 -23.05
C ARG A 481 -11.78 20.78 -21.58
N ILE A 482 -11.50 22.04 -21.26
CA ILE A 482 -12.27 22.88 -20.34
C ILE A 482 -13.05 22.00 -19.36
N ILE A 483 -12.38 21.51 -18.33
CA ILE A 483 -13.04 20.87 -17.19
C ILE A 483 -13.65 22.02 -16.38
N ARG A 484 -14.77 22.52 -16.92
CA ARG A 484 -15.79 23.41 -16.39
C ARG A 484 -15.39 24.35 -15.25
N GLU A 485 -14.82 25.50 -15.62
CA GLU A 485 -15.01 26.77 -14.88
C GLU A 485 -16.51 27.12 -14.68
N GLU A 486 -17.41 26.55 -15.50
CA GLU A 486 -18.85 26.77 -15.36
C GLU A 486 -19.53 25.92 -14.29
N LYS A 487 -18.96 24.81 -13.78
CA LYS A 487 -19.69 23.97 -12.80
C LYS A 487 -19.64 24.53 -11.38
N ILE A 488 -18.55 25.20 -11.01
CA ILE A 488 -18.46 25.92 -9.73
C ILE A 488 -19.31 27.20 -9.77
N LYS A 489 -19.45 27.84 -10.94
CA LYS A 489 -20.36 29.00 -11.11
C LYS A 489 -21.85 28.62 -11.27
N ARG A 490 -22.20 27.41 -11.74
CA ARG A 490 -23.60 26.99 -11.97
C ARG A 490 -24.17 25.97 -10.99
N ASN A 491 -23.38 25.33 -10.15
CA ASN A 491 -23.89 24.60 -9.01
C ASN A 491 -23.32 25.24 -7.75
N ARG A 492 -24.18 25.94 -7.00
CA ARG A 492 -23.99 26.09 -5.56
C ARG A 492 -23.77 24.68 -5.01
N ILE A 493 -22.53 24.29 -4.73
CA ILE A 493 -22.24 23.14 -3.86
C ILE A 493 -22.94 23.50 -2.54
N PRO A 494 -24.04 22.83 -2.16
CA PRO A 494 -24.79 23.25 -0.98
C PRO A 494 -23.89 23.02 0.25
N GLY A 495 -23.38 24.10 0.85
CA GLY A 495 -22.61 24.04 2.08
C GLY A 495 -21.18 24.58 2.03
N ILE A 496 -20.70 25.13 0.91
CA ILE A 496 -19.46 25.91 0.91
C ILE A 496 -19.74 27.28 1.51
N ARG A 497 -19.10 27.60 2.64
CA ARG A 497 -19.06 28.96 3.19
C ARG A 497 -17.70 29.56 2.88
N THR A 498 -17.71 30.73 2.27
CA THR A 498 -16.55 31.61 2.17
C THR A 498 -16.50 32.44 3.45
N ASN A 499 -15.43 32.34 4.23
CA ASN A 499 -15.22 33.26 5.36
C ASN A 499 -14.53 34.52 4.81
N GLY A 500 -15.32 35.52 4.43
CA GLY A 500 -14.82 36.83 4.01
C GLY A 500 -15.93 37.87 4.05
N GLY A 501 -15.75 38.90 4.89
CA GLY A 501 -16.55 40.12 4.89
C GLY A 501 -16.06 41.12 3.84
#